data_AF-A0AB37SFU4-F1
#
_entry.id   AF-A0AB37SFU4-F1
#
_cell.length_a   1.000
_cell.length_b   1.000
_cell.length_c   1.000
_cell.angle_alpha   90.00
_cell.angle_beta   90.00
_cell.angle_gamma   90.00
#
_symmetry.space_group_name_H-M   'P 1'
#
loop_
_entity.id
_entity.type
_entity.pdbx_description
1 polymer ?
#
loop_
_entity_poly.entity_id
_entity_poly.type
_entity_poly.pdbx_seq_one_letter_code
_entity_poly.pdbx_strand_id
1 'polypeptide(L)'
;MSKRVTIFLDIDGVLHPNSVGELEYGPNGPAVVGQGVCSLQTKLAERVSGKAVDIAIHSTWIYMFDLKRLQHEYLRELSAATKVYLTNRRIESRSLRIADYMRRRRLTLADILILDDAPKEFASAPELQSRLVVCDPARGIDDPAVLQRIDEFVS
;
A
#
# COMPACT_ATOMS: atom_id res chain seq x y z
N MET A 1 -11.85 20.93 9.16
CA MET A 1 -11.11 19.64 9.15
C MET A 1 -10.48 19.51 7.77
N SER A 2 -9.16 19.34 7.68
CA SER A 2 -8.49 19.11 6.40
C SER A 2 -9.06 17.85 5.74
N LYS A 3 -9.29 17.92 4.42
CA LYS A 3 -9.77 16.78 3.64
C LYS A 3 -8.75 15.65 3.75
N ARG A 4 -9.19 14.45 4.17
CA ARG A 4 -8.31 13.29 4.26
C ARG A 4 -8.07 12.69 2.87
N VAL A 5 -6.82 12.41 2.55
CA VAL A 5 -6.41 11.71 1.32
C VAL A 5 -6.06 10.26 1.63
N THR A 6 -6.06 9.39 0.63
CA THR A 6 -5.78 7.94 0.80
C THR A 6 -4.64 7.51 -0.11
N ILE A 7 -3.64 6.84 0.44
CA ILE A 7 -2.65 6.09 -0.35
C ILE A 7 -3.10 4.63 -0.39
N PHE A 8 -3.33 4.13 -1.59
CA PHE A 8 -3.50 2.71 -1.87
C PHE A 8 -2.11 2.08 -1.97
N LEU A 9 -1.89 1.03 -1.20
CA LEU A 9 -0.57 0.45 -0.98
C LEU A 9 -0.55 -1.05 -1.34
N ASP A 10 0.26 -1.42 -2.32
CA ASP A 10 0.82 -2.76 -2.41
C ASP A 10 2.02 -2.91 -1.45
N ILE A 11 2.44 -4.15 -1.17
CA ILE A 11 3.50 -4.46 -0.22
C ILE A 11 4.74 -4.98 -0.97
N ASP A 12 4.62 -6.10 -1.68
CA ASP A 12 5.74 -6.66 -2.45
C ASP A 12 6.13 -5.70 -3.58
N GLY A 13 7.43 -5.49 -3.79
CA GLY A 13 7.92 -4.53 -4.78
C GLY A 13 7.68 -3.07 -4.42
N VAL A 14 7.10 -2.76 -3.25
CA VAL A 14 6.82 -1.39 -2.78
C VAL A 14 7.47 -1.12 -1.42
N LEU A 15 7.17 -1.93 -0.39
CA LEU A 15 7.74 -1.79 0.95
C LEU A 15 9.01 -2.64 1.16
N HIS A 16 9.33 -3.49 0.20
CA HIS A 16 10.58 -4.24 0.07
C HIS A 16 10.74 -4.72 -1.38
N PRO A 17 11.95 -5.07 -1.84
CA PRO A 17 12.15 -5.65 -3.16
C PRO A 17 11.38 -6.97 -3.32
N ASN A 18 10.83 -7.28 -4.50
CA ASN A 18 10.06 -8.51 -4.71
C ASN A 18 10.84 -9.83 -4.51
N SER A 19 12.17 -9.74 -4.44
CA SER A 19 13.07 -10.86 -4.10
C SER A 19 13.20 -11.09 -2.60
N VAL A 20 12.62 -10.22 -1.77
CA VAL A 20 12.59 -10.31 -0.32
C VAL A 20 11.20 -10.78 0.11
N GLY A 21 11.16 -11.72 1.05
CA GLY A 21 9.92 -12.29 1.55
C GLY A 21 9.67 -13.69 1.02
N GLU A 22 9.72 -14.67 1.92
CA GLU A 22 9.35 -16.05 1.66
C GLU A 22 8.09 -16.37 2.44
N LEU A 23 7.11 -16.98 1.77
CA LEU A 23 5.89 -17.44 2.42
C LEU A 23 6.14 -18.80 3.09
N GLU A 24 6.12 -18.80 4.41
CA GLU A 24 6.21 -19.99 5.24
C GLU A 24 4.85 -20.31 5.88
N TYR A 25 4.64 -21.59 6.21
CA TYR A 25 3.45 -22.04 6.93
C TYR A 25 3.86 -22.65 8.27
N GLY A 26 3.53 -21.96 9.36
CA GLY A 26 3.82 -22.40 10.72
C GLY A 26 2.56 -22.74 11.51
N PRO A 27 2.71 -23.11 12.79
CA PRO A 27 1.59 -23.41 13.69
C PRO A 27 0.57 -22.26 13.83
N ASN A 28 1.00 -21.03 13.59
CA ASN A 28 0.18 -19.81 13.67
C ASN A 28 -0.40 -19.39 12.30
N GLY A 29 -0.30 -20.25 11.28
CA GLY A 29 -0.75 -19.98 9.91
C GLY A 29 0.37 -19.48 8.99
N PRO A 30 0.02 -18.87 7.83
CA PRO A 30 1.01 -18.35 6.89
C PRO A 30 1.83 -17.24 7.56
N ALA A 31 3.08 -17.05 7.18
CA ALA A 31 3.92 -15.92 7.57
C ALA A 31 4.84 -15.58 6.40
N VAL A 32 5.01 -14.29 6.11
CA VAL A 32 6.09 -13.84 5.23
C VAL A 32 7.31 -13.53 6.08
N VAL A 33 8.43 -14.17 5.79
CA VAL A 33 9.70 -14.02 6.52
C VAL A 33 10.83 -13.62 5.58
N GLY A 34 11.92 -13.12 6.12
CA GLY A 34 13.08 -12.70 5.34
C GLY A 34 13.66 -11.39 5.83
N GLN A 35 14.97 -11.25 5.73
CA GLN A 35 15.63 -10.01 6.12
C GLN A 35 15.18 -8.89 5.19
N GLY A 36 14.59 -7.83 5.75
CA GLY A 36 14.15 -6.66 5.00
C GLY A 36 12.67 -6.64 4.61
N VAL A 37 11.88 -7.65 4.98
CA VAL A 37 10.42 -7.63 4.78
C VAL A 37 9.83 -6.37 5.41
N CYS A 38 9.09 -5.60 4.60
CA CYS A 38 8.50 -4.31 4.95
C CYS A 38 9.50 -3.29 5.55
N SER A 39 10.80 -3.42 5.26
CA SER A 39 11.82 -2.52 5.83
C SER A 39 11.68 -1.07 5.38
N LEU A 40 11.04 -0.81 4.24
CA LEU A 40 10.81 0.55 3.76
C LEU A 40 9.58 1.20 4.42
N GLN A 41 8.81 0.49 5.26
CA GLN A 41 7.63 1.08 5.92
C GLN A 41 7.96 2.37 6.68
N THR A 42 9.15 2.46 7.28
CA THR A 42 9.60 3.63 8.07
C THR A 42 9.62 4.88 7.20
N LYS A 43 10.11 4.76 5.95
CA LYS A 43 10.18 5.90 5.01
C LYS A 43 8.80 6.43 4.63
N LEU A 44 7.81 5.54 4.52
CA LEU A 44 6.42 5.95 4.28
C LEU A 44 5.81 6.52 5.56
N ALA A 45 6.06 5.90 6.72
CA ALA A 45 5.58 6.34 8.02
C ALA A 45 6.02 7.79 8.33
N GLU A 46 7.30 8.11 8.12
CA GLU A 46 7.86 9.45 8.29
C GLU A 46 7.12 10.49 7.44
N ARG A 47 6.78 10.13 6.19
CA ARG A 47 6.13 11.06 5.24
C ARG A 47 4.67 11.32 5.55
N VAL A 48 3.97 10.35 6.13
CA VAL A 48 2.54 10.46 6.45
C VAL A 48 2.28 10.86 7.90
N SER A 49 3.30 10.82 8.77
CA SER A 49 3.20 11.15 10.19
C SER A 49 2.66 12.56 10.41
N GLY A 50 1.64 12.68 11.26
CA GLY A 50 0.99 13.96 11.57
C GLY A 50 0.12 14.53 10.44
N LYS A 51 0.02 13.86 9.30
CA LYS A 51 -0.75 14.32 8.14
C LYS A 51 -2.14 13.68 8.07
N ALA A 52 -3.06 14.33 7.37
CA ALA A 52 -4.42 13.84 7.14
C ALA A 52 -4.45 12.76 6.02
N VAL A 53 -3.64 11.73 6.16
CA VAL A 53 -3.53 10.61 5.20
C VAL A 53 -4.15 9.36 5.82
N ASP A 54 -4.76 8.51 5.02
CA ASP A 54 -5.11 7.13 5.34
C ASP A 54 -4.34 6.18 4.41
N ILE A 55 -4.01 4.98 4.89
CA ILE A 55 -3.43 3.91 4.07
C ILE A 55 -4.50 2.85 3.83
N ALA A 56 -4.69 2.45 2.57
CA ALA A 56 -5.58 1.36 2.20
C ALA A 56 -4.79 0.25 1.48
N ILE A 57 -4.60 -0.89 2.13
CA ILE A 57 -3.83 -2.01 1.58
C ILE A 57 -4.66 -2.70 0.49
N HIS A 58 -4.12 -2.79 -0.74
CA HIS A 58 -4.67 -3.59 -1.84
C HIS A 58 -3.73 -4.70 -2.31
N SER A 59 -2.66 -4.95 -1.57
CA SER A 59 -1.80 -6.11 -1.78
C SER A 59 -2.58 -7.44 -1.73
N THR A 60 -2.02 -8.49 -2.33
CA THR A 60 -2.49 -9.88 -2.17
C THR A 60 -2.37 -10.37 -0.73
N TRP A 61 -1.55 -9.73 0.10
CA TRP A 61 -1.40 -10.03 1.52
C TRP A 61 -2.72 -9.99 2.30
N ILE A 62 -3.71 -9.21 1.84
CA ILE A 62 -5.03 -9.12 2.49
C ILE A 62 -5.84 -10.41 2.40
N TYR A 63 -5.44 -11.37 1.56
CA TYR A 63 -6.04 -12.70 1.50
C TYR A 63 -5.52 -13.62 2.60
N MET A 64 -4.27 -13.41 3.05
CA MET A 64 -3.59 -14.26 4.03
C MET A 64 -3.64 -13.69 5.44
N PHE A 65 -3.68 -12.35 5.56
CA PHE A 65 -3.57 -11.66 6.82
C PHE A 65 -4.76 -10.75 7.09
N ASP A 66 -5.24 -10.75 8.32
CA ASP A 66 -6.18 -9.73 8.78
C ASP A 66 -5.47 -8.40 9.08
N LEU A 67 -6.26 -7.36 9.32
CA LEU A 67 -5.73 -6.02 9.56
C LEU A 67 -4.85 -5.98 10.81
N LYS A 68 -5.26 -6.67 11.87
CA LYS A 68 -4.55 -6.66 13.16
C LYS A 68 -3.15 -7.25 12.97
N ARG A 69 -3.06 -8.39 12.28
CA ARG A 69 -1.80 -9.05 11.98
C ARG A 69 -0.89 -8.19 11.11
N LEU A 70 -1.42 -7.60 10.03
CA LEU A 70 -0.66 -6.66 9.20
C LEU A 70 -0.12 -5.48 10.01
N GLN A 71 -0.94 -4.88 10.88
CA GLN A 71 -0.53 -3.73 11.69
C GLN A 71 0.52 -4.06 12.74
N HIS A 72 0.45 -5.23 13.38
CA HIS A 72 1.35 -5.56 14.48
C HIS A 72 2.64 -6.24 14.04
N GLU A 73 2.58 -7.11 13.03
CA GLU A 73 3.73 -7.93 12.61
C GLU A 73 4.51 -7.26 11.46
N TYR A 74 3.84 -6.55 10.57
CA TYR A 74 4.45 -6.10 9.31
C TYR A 74 4.50 -4.60 9.12
N LEU A 75 3.50 -3.86 9.58
CA LEU A 75 3.30 -2.43 9.30
C LEU A 75 3.28 -1.60 10.59
N ARG A 76 4.05 -2.01 11.61
CA ARG A 76 4.00 -1.44 12.95
C ARG A 76 4.25 0.07 12.98
N GLU A 77 5.28 0.54 12.29
CA GLU A 77 5.64 1.95 12.27
C GLU A 77 4.64 2.77 11.45
N LEU A 78 4.22 2.22 10.30
CA LEU A 78 3.20 2.86 9.46
C LEU A 78 1.86 2.99 10.19
N SER A 79 1.48 1.96 10.96
CA SER A 79 0.25 1.93 11.75
C SER A 79 0.31 2.85 12.98
N ALA A 80 1.51 3.16 13.46
CA ALA A 80 1.70 4.18 14.51
C ALA A 80 1.59 5.60 13.93
N ALA A 81 2.06 5.81 12.70
CA ALA A 81 2.04 7.11 12.04
C ALA A 81 0.66 7.49 11.47
N THR A 82 -0.13 6.52 11.03
CA THR A 82 -1.43 6.77 10.39
C THR A 82 -2.40 5.58 10.47
N LYS A 83 -3.66 5.82 10.12
CA LYS A 83 -4.68 4.78 10.06
C LYS A 83 -4.49 3.92 8.82
N VAL A 84 -4.42 2.61 9.03
CA VAL A 84 -4.33 1.58 7.99
C VAL A 84 -5.66 0.84 7.90
N TYR A 85 -6.13 0.60 6.67
CA TYR A 85 -7.32 -0.18 6.37
C TYR A 85 -7.02 -1.25 5.33
N LEU A 86 -7.88 -2.27 5.28
CA LEU A 86 -7.88 -3.21 4.17
C LEU A 86 -8.94 -2.82 3.16
N THR A 87 -8.59 -2.99 1.89
CA THR A 87 -9.57 -3.02 0.82
C THR A 87 -10.34 -4.35 0.80
N ASN A 88 -11.34 -4.49 -0.07
CA ASN A 88 -12.24 -5.64 -0.04
C ASN A 88 -11.58 -6.92 -0.60
N ARG A 89 -11.16 -7.83 0.29
CA ARG A 89 -10.55 -9.13 -0.05
C ARG A 89 -11.43 -10.11 -0.84
N ARG A 90 -12.67 -9.77 -1.18
CA ARG A 90 -13.53 -10.59 -2.06
C ARG A 90 -13.44 -10.16 -3.54
N ILE A 91 -12.69 -9.10 -3.84
CA ILE A 91 -12.52 -8.59 -5.20
C ILE A 91 -11.08 -8.89 -5.63
N GLU A 92 -10.93 -9.78 -6.60
CA GLU A 92 -9.62 -10.24 -7.04
C GLU A 92 -8.82 -9.16 -7.78
N SER A 93 -9.45 -8.50 -8.74
CA SER A 93 -8.84 -7.40 -9.51
C SER A 93 -8.43 -6.23 -8.61
N ARG A 94 -7.16 -5.81 -8.72
CA ARG A 94 -6.59 -4.69 -7.94
C ARG A 94 -7.33 -3.38 -8.23
N SER A 95 -7.53 -3.05 -9.51
CA SER A 95 -8.23 -1.82 -9.94
C SER A 95 -9.69 -1.78 -9.47
N LEU A 96 -10.43 -2.89 -9.60
CA LEU A 96 -11.81 -2.96 -9.11
C LEU A 96 -11.90 -2.84 -7.58
N ARG A 97 -10.90 -3.37 -6.86
CA ARG A 97 -10.87 -3.30 -5.39
C ARG A 97 -10.64 -1.87 -4.90
N ILE A 98 -9.77 -1.12 -5.59
CA ILE A 98 -9.55 0.30 -5.36
C ILE A 98 -10.83 1.09 -5.66
N ALA A 99 -11.46 0.84 -6.81
CA ALA A 99 -12.71 1.49 -7.19
C ALA A 99 -13.85 1.23 -6.18
N ASP A 100 -14.00 0.00 -5.68
CA ASP A 100 -14.99 -0.31 -4.62
C ASP A 100 -14.69 0.46 -3.32
N TYR A 101 -13.42 0.54 -2.92
CA TYR A 101 -13.02 1.32 -1.74
C TYR A 101 -13.34 2.81 -1.91
N MET A 102 -12.96 3.39 -3.06
CA MET A 102 -13.25 4.79 -3.39
C MET A 102 -14.76 5.07 -3.33
N ARG A 103 -15.58 4.22 -3.94
CA ARG A 103 -17.04 4.36 -3.96
C ARG A 103 -17.63 4.35 -2.55
N ARG A 104 -17.21 3.41 -1.69
CA ARG A 104 -17.70 3.29 -0.30
C ARG A 104 -17.28 4.45 0.57
N ARG A 105 -16.09 5.01 0.32
CA ARG A 105 -15.53 6.14 1.07
C ARG A 105 -15.84 7.50 0.44
N ARG A 106 -16.52 7.54 -0.70
CA ARG A 106 -16.81 8.74 -1.50
C ARG A 106 -15.54 9.53 -1.85
N LEU A 107 -14.47 8.81 -2.19
CA LEU A 107 -13.21 9.39 -2.66
C LEU A 107 -13.28 9.71 -4.15
N THR A 108 -12.63 10.80 -4.55
CA THR A 108 -12.40 11.15 -5.97
C THR A 108 -10.96 10.85 -6.36
N LEU A 109 -10.62 10.91 -7.65
CA LEU A 109 -9.25 10.70 -8.12
C LEU A 109 -8.25 11.69 -7.50
N ALA A 110 -8.68 12.92 -7.18
CA ALA A 110 -7.83 13.91 -6.52
C ALA A 110 -7.45 13.52 -5.09
N ASP A 111 -8.21 12.61 -4.47
CA ASP A 111 -8.05 12.21 -3.07
C ASP A 111 -7.13 11.01 -2.89
N ILE A 112 -6.57 10.46 -3.97
CA ILE A 112 -5.90 9.17 -3.94
C ILE A 112 -4.52 9.18 -4.59
N LEU A 113 -3.63 8.32 -4.11
CA LEU A 113 -2.39 7.93 -4.77
C LEU A 113 -2.30 6.41 -4.70
N ILE A 114 -1.76 5.76 -5.73
CA ILE A 114 -1.59 4.29 -5.76
C ILE A 114 -0.10 3.99 -5.86
N LEU A 115 0.42 3.17 -4.96
CA LEU A 115 1.81 2.68 -4.97
C LEU A 115 1.78 1.18 -5.27
N ASP A 116 2.26 0.79 -6.45
CA ASP A 116 2.20 -0.59 -6.96
C ASP A 116 3.33 -0.81 -7.98
N ASP A 117 3.89 -2.02 -8.04
CA ASP A 117 4.99 -2.42 -8.93
C ASP A 117 4.51 -3.13 -10.23
N ALA A 118 3.22 -3.44 -10.33
CA ALA A 118 2.59 -4.19 -11.41
C ALA A 118 1.62 -3.32 -12.23
N PRO A 119 2.11 -2.35 -13.04
CA PRO A 119 1.26 -1.39 -13.75
C PRO A 119 0.25 -2.03 -14.73
N LYS A 120 0.53 -3.25 -15.19
CA LYS A 120 -0.37 -4.00 -16.08
C LYS A 120 -1.71 -4.33 -15.43
N GLU A 121 -1.76 -4.45 -14.11
CA GLU A 121 -3.00 -4.70 -13.34
C GLU A 121 -4.01 -3.54 -13.42
N PHE A 122 -3.57 -2.39 -13.92
CA PHE A 122 -4.37 -1.17 -14.07
C PHE A 122 -4.71 -0.84 -15.52
N ALA A 123 -4.29 -1.67 -16.49
CA ALA A 123 -4.49 -1.39 -17.92
C ALA A 123 -5.97 -1.23 -18.32
N SER A 124 -6.89 -1.86 -17.58
CA SER A 124 -8.34 -1.75 -17.79
C SER A 124 -9.00 -0.57 -17.08
N ALA A 125 -8.24 0.23 -16.31
CA ALA A 125 -8.72 1.40 -15.57
C ALA A 125 -7.81 2.62 -15.79
N PRO A 126 -7.83 3.24 -16.99
CA PRO A 126 -6.94 4.35 -17.36
C PRO A 126 -7.00 5.53 -16.39
N GLU A 127 -8.15 5.78 -15.79
CA GLU A 127 -8.34 6.83 -14.79
C GLU A 127 -7.53 6.59 -13.52
N LEU A 128 -7.40 5.33 -13.07
CA LEU A 128 -6.55 4.96 -11.93
C LEU A 128 -5.08 5.00 -12.31
N GLN A 129 -4.74 4.70 -13.56
CA GLN A 129 -3.36 4.76 -14.06
C GLN A 129 -2.78 6.18 -13.93
N SER A 130 -3.60 7.23 -14.06
CA SER A 130 -3.17 8.62 -13.82
C SER A 130 -2.78 8.94 -12.37
N ARG A 131 -3.19 8.08 -11.42
CA ARG A 131 -2.89 8.17 -9.98
C ARG A 131 -1.89 7.12 -9.51
N LEU A 132 -1.43 6.26 -10.42
CA LEU A 132 -0.45 5.23 -10.15
C LEU A 132 0.96 5.79 -10.17
N VAL A 133 1.69 5.55 -9.09
CA VAL A 133 3.14 5.70 -9.01
C VAL A 133 3.72 4.30 -9.11
N VAL A 134 4.32 4.02 -10.25
CA VAL A 134 4.95 2.72 -10.52
C VAL A 134 6.22 2.62 -9.70
N CYS A 135 6.28 1.65 -8.80
CA CYS A 135 7.48 1.35 -8.02
C CYS A 135 8.37 0.38 -8.81
N ASP A 136 9.68 0.62 -8.81
CA ASP A 136 10.62 -0.39 -9.31
C ASP A 136 10.61 -1.58 -8.33
N PRO A 137 10.30 -2.80 -8.77
CA PRO A 137 10.19 -3.96 -7.87
C PRO A 137 11.50 -4.31 -7.14
N ALA A 138 12.66 -3.82 -7.58
CA ALA A 138 13.93 -4.02 -6.90
C ALA A 138 14.22 -2.94 -5.84
N ARG A 139 13.54 -1.79 -5.89
CA ARG A 139 13.81 -0.63 -5.02
C ARG A 139 12.62 -0.23 -4.16
N GLY A 140 11.41 -0.58 -4.59
CA GLY A 140 10.17 -0.13 -3.99
C GLY A 140 10.10 1.39 -3.91
N ILE A 141 9.62 1.87 -2.76
CA ILE A 141 9.56 3.31 -2.48
C ILE A 141 10.93 3.94 -2.20
N ASP A 142 12.03 3.19 -2.18
CA ASP A 142 13.36 3.78 -2.01
C ASP A 142 13.83 4.57 -3.25
N ASP A 143 13.08 4.50 -4.35
CA ASP A 143 13.31 5.36 -5.50
C ASP A 143 12.99 6.84 -5.16
N PRO A 144 13.95 7.77 -5.30
CA PRO A 144 13.73 9.19 -5.05
C PRO A 144 12.54 9.78 -5.82
N ALA A 145 12.27 9.31 -7.04
CA ALA A 145 11.13 9.79 -7.82
C ALA A 145 9.80 9.36 -7.18
N VAL A 146 9.72 8.14 -6.64
CA VAL A 146 8.53 7.66 -5.92
C VAL A 146 8.33 8.47 -4.64
N LEU A 147 9.40 8.71 -3.88
CA LEU A 147 9.35 9.54 -2.67
C LEU A 147 8.88 10.96 -2.95
N GLN A 148 9.40 11.59 -4.01
CA GLN A 148 8.97 12.91 -4.44
C GLN A 148 7.46 12.95 -4.75
N ARG A 149 6.94 11.94 -5.46
CA ARG A 149 5.51 11.86 -5.77
C ARG A 149 4.64 11.66 -4.53
N ILE A 150 5.12 10.91 -3.55
CA ILE A 150 4.45 10.80 -2.25
C ILE A 150 4.44 12.18 -1.57
N ASP A 151 5.59 12.84 -1.48
CA ASP A 151 5.76 14.13 -0.81
C ASP A 151 4.87 15.21 -1.44
N GLU A 152 4.79 15.29 -2.77
CA GLU A 152 3.87 16.17 -3.51
C GLU A 152 2.40 15.88 -3.21
N PHE A 153 2.03 14.62 -3.03
CA PHE A 153 0.65 14.23 -2.77
C PHE A 153 0.21 14.49 -1.32
N VAL A 154 1.12 14.35 -0.36
CA VAL A 154 0.81 14.50 1.07
C VAL A 154 1.08 15.91 1.61
N SER A 155 1.63 16.81 0.80
CA SER A 155 1.85 18.23 1.16
C SER A 155 0.52 18.99 1.25
#